data_AF-A0A916J2P2-F1
#
_entry.id   AF-A0A916J2P2-F1
#
_cell.length_a   1.000
_cell.length_b   1.000
_cell.length_c   1.000
_cell.angle_alpha   90.00
_cell.angle_beta   90.00
_cell.angle_gamma   90.00
#
_symmetry.space_group_name_H-M   'P 1'
#
loop_
_entity.id
_entity.type
_entity.pdbx_description
1 polymer ?
#
loop_
_entity_poly.entity_id
_entity_poly.type
_entity_poly.pdbx_seq_one_letter_code
_entity_poly.pdbx_strand_id
1 'polypeptide(L)'
;MGKLGCFVFAVSLLASTVSAGTEAPVGLALEIDNGKGVPLKVKADQAFYINQIDIRAHLKATRDEGIAGLSKRGMFANLPWTGANMEQEFVDQPNPDGSYTRRRFYSGAEWMRQPASFTVTPVDAKGKAVAPAVTVDVGLVKGAPNRETMFINRFRAIQWVSDCKSMSDCNKARKFEEEALIELRNSRHPEQTLRLPAGTAALQLRWSLRPSVTYAIPVQLVDKPEFSYGYKIAIEALTPPGADGSYAPGTAITFQLSQLDGTGKRLHPAGSLPTYNDFRAGRAPAGLQYYRGFDEPAAAWYRRKHRERMLMAQIIGPADALQPIRSLVQLEDFLGKNVTQNVGKPERDGLYAEFQLFPPSNDLFGGAFDPRHTGWAAPVSDKFTFHVPDNARPGTYLVTVKGRRVYLGEDIPGSQTIEILVGTTQRGEPRLTVTNCANCHKDGGELATLLHGNGNLAACNACHSPLSFEPDNEAYVRIHFIHSRSERFSAPLNQCSACHRDGASIQRTSKAACLSCHRSYPASHVQKFGPVRSIYVGGGNESFDRCGESCHTTHKGSGL
;
A
#
# COMPACT_ATOMS: atom_id res chain seq x y z
N MET A 1 -63.16 -29.76 21.28
CA MET A 1 -63.09 -29.50 19.82
C MET A 1 -62.85 -28.01 19.62
N GLY A 2 -61.76 -27.62 18.94
CA GLY A 2 -61.48 -26.22 18.63
C GLY A 2 -59.99 -25.95 18.42
N LYS A 3 -59.51 -26.20 17.19
CA LYS A 3 -58.17 -25.85 16.71
C LYS A 3 -58.06 -24.32 16.58
N LEU A 4 -56.99 -23.71 17.09
CA LEU A 4 -56.55 -22.37 16.67
C LEU A 4 -55.26 -22.50 15.87
N GLY A 5 -55.34 -22.11 14.60
CA GLY A 5 -54.28 -22.19 13.60
C GLY A 5 -53.25 -21.08 13.75
N CYS A 6 -52.02 -21.43 13.38
CA CYS A 6 -50.87 -20.56 13.25
C CYS A 6 -51.00 -19.76 11.95
N PHE A 7 -51.06 -18.43 12.02
CA PHE A 7 -50.96 -17.55 10.85
C PHE A 7 -49.49 -17.19 10.62
N VAL A 8 -48.94 -17.65 9.51
CA VAL A 8 -47.64 -17.23 8.98
C VAL A 8 -47.87 -15.97 8.15
N PHE A 9 -47.23 -14.85 8.54
CA PHE A 9 -47.16 -13.66 7.70
C PHE A 9 -46.16 -13.92 6.55
N ALA A 10 -46.69 -14.08 5.33
CA ALA A 10 -45.89 -14.00 4.11
C ALA A 10 -45.64 -12.53 3.78
N VAL A 11 -44.41 -12.06 3.96
CA VAL A 11 -43.96 -10.76 3.44
C VAL A 11 -43.67 -10.96 1.96
N SER A 12 -44.59 -10.50 1.10
CA SER A 12 -44.40 -10.40 -0.34
C SER A 12 -43.33 -9.36 -0.65
N LEU A 13 -42.13 -9.80 -1.06
CA LEU A 13 -41.15 -8.93 -1.71
C LEU A 13 -41.69 -8.55 -3.10
N LEU A 14 -42.24 -7.34 -3.21
CA LEU A 14 -42.44 -6.69 -4.50
C LEU A 14 -41.06 -6.40 -5.09
N ALA A 15 -40.67 -7.15 -6.12
CA ALA A 15 -39.52 -6.84 -6.94
C ALA A 15 -39.77 -5.52 -7.67
N SER A 16 -39.17 -4.44 -7.17
CA SER A 16 -39.03 -3.21 -7.96
C SER A 16 -38.15 -3.51 -9.16
N THR A 17 -38.75 -3.53 -10.34
CA THR A 17 -38.02 -3.47 -11.62
C THR A 17 -37.31 -2.14 -11.71
N VAL A 18 -36.06 -2.12 -11.25
CA VAL A 18 -35.13 -1.01 -11.46
C VAL A 18 -34.85 -0.93 -12.95
N SER A 19 -35.26 0.17 -13.57
CA SER A 19 -34.81 0.60 -14.90
C SER A 19 -33.29 0.42 -15.02
N ALA A 20 -32.81 -0.09 -16.14
CA ALA A 20 -31.39 -0.33 -16.41
C ALA A 20 -30.56 0.95 -16.16
N GLY A 21 -30.05 1.06 -14.94
CA GLY A 21 -29.25 2.20 -14.49
C GLY A 21 -27.95 2.23 -15.27
N THR A 22 -27.52 3.41 -15.67
CA THR A 22 -26.18 3.66 -16.20
C THR A 22 -25.14 3.06 -15.25
N GLU A 23 -24.27 2.19 -15.77
CA GLU A 23 -23.16 1.60 -14.99
C GLU A 23 -22.36 2.68 -14.27
N ALA A 24 -21.97 2.42 -13.01
CA ALA A 24 -21.24 3.38 -12.20
C ALA A 24 -19.90 3.76 -12.85
N PRO A 25 -19.44 5.02 -12.74
CA PRO A 25 -18.15 5.43 -13.27
C PRO A 25 -16.99 4.63 -12.65
N VAL A 26 -15.99 4.31 -13.47
CA VAL A 26 -14.82 3.52 -13.07
C VAL A 26 -13.59 4.41 -12.93
N GLY A 27 -12.79 4.18 -11.89
CA GLY A 27 -11.57 4.95 -11.66
C GLY A 27 -10.43 4.53 -12.58
N LEU A 28 -9.99 5.42 -13.48
CA LEU A 28 -8.86 5.17 -14.37
C LEU A 28 -7.52 5.44 -13.69
N ALA A 29 -6.57 4.55 -13.97
CA ALA A 29 -5.16 4.73 -13.70
C ALA A 29 -4.39 5.01 -15.00
N LEU A 30 -3.84 6.21 -15.09
CA LEU A 30 -3.04 6.67 -16.22
C LEU A 30 -1.55 6.61 -15.89
N GLU A 31 -0.73 6.19 -16.85
CA GLU A 31 0.72 6.11 -16.66
C GLU A 31 1.48 6.70 -17.85
N ILE A 32 2.51 7.48 -17.54
CA ILE A 32 3.52 7.99 -18.47
C ILE A 32 4.89 7.58 -17.97
N ASP A 33 5.63 6.84 -18.80
CA ASP A 33 6.98 6.38 -18.51
C ASP A 33 7.97 6.97 -19.53
N ASN A 34 8.95 7.73 -19.05
CA ASN A 34 9.95 8.41 -19.88
C ASN A 34 9.33 9.23 -21.03
N GLY A 35 8.25 9.94 -20.71
CA GLY A 35 7.51 10.78 -21.67
C GLY A 35 6.65 10.02 -22.68
N LYS A 36 6.48 8.70 -22.53
CA LYS A 36 5.58 7.88 -23.36
C LYS A 36 4.40 7.40 -22.53
N GLY A 37 3.17 7.55 -23.05
CA GLY A 37 1.99 6.99 -22.40
C GLY A 37 2.01 5.46 -22.47
N VAL A 38 1.77 4.81 -21.32
CA VAL A 38 1.64 3.35 -21.24
C VAL A 38 0.27 2.95 -21.80
N PRO A 39 0.18 2.03 -22.78
CA PRO A 39 -1.09 1.66 -23.39
C PRO A 39 -2.15 1.22 -22.39
N LEU A 40 -3.36 1.71 -22.59
CA LEU A 40 -4.51 1.52 -21.72
C LEU A 40 -5.56 0.69 -22.46
N LYS A 41 -6.02 -0.41 -21.85
CA LYS A 41 -7.23 -1.11 -22.31
C LYS A 41 -8.40 -0.68 -21.46
N VAL A 42 -9.58 -0.44 -22.03
CA VAL A 42 -10.78 -0.02 -21.29
C VAL A 42 -12.04 -0.59 -21.95
N LYS A 43 -13.11 -0.77 -21.19
CA LYS A 43 -14.42 -1.11 -21.76
C LYS A 43 -14.93 0.03 -22.65
N ALA A 44 -15.45 -0.32 -23.82
CA ALA A 44 -16.06 0.66 -24.73
C ALA A 44 -17.30 1.32 -24.09
N ASP A 45 -17.50 2.62 -24.35
CA ASP A 45 -18.66 3.41 -23.89
C ASP A 45 -18.87 3.46 -22.36
N GLN A 46 -17.88 3.03 -21.58
CA GLN A 46 -17.89 3.13 -20.13
C GLN A 46 -17.60 4.57 -19.69
N ALA A 47 -18.28 5.02 -18.64
CA ALA A 47 -17.96 6.26 -17.96
C ALA A 47 -16.78 6.05 -17.00
N PHE A 48 -15.83 6.97 -17.00
CA PHE A 48 -14.63 6.90 -16.19
C PHE A 48 -14.37 8.21 -15.47
N TYR A 49 -13.69 8.18 -14.34
CA TYR A 49 -13.07 9.37 -13.74
C TYR A 49 -11.57 9.13 -13.58
N ILE A 50 -10.76 10.18 -13.51
CA ILE A 50 -9.33 10.02 -13.27
C ILE A 50 -9.12 9.75 -11.79
N ASN A 51 -8.69 8.53 -11.46
CA ASN A 51 -8.42 8.14 -10.08
C ASN A 51 -6.92 8.13 -9.77
N GLN A 52 -6.08 7.85 -10.77
CA GLN A 52 -4.63 7.78 -10.61
C GLN A 52 -3.90 8.36 -11.81
N ILE A 53 -2.86 9.14 -11.56
CA ILE A 53 -1.86 9.53 -12.57
C ILE A 53 -0.48 9.18 -12.03
N ASP A 54 0.25 8.33 -12.75
CA ASP A 54 1.68 8.08 -12.58
C ASP A 54 2.45 8.72 -13.72
N ILE A 55 3.40 9.59 -13.39
CA ILE A 55 4.38 10.07 -14.36
C ILE A 55 5.75 9.80 -13.80
N ARG A 56 6.61 9.14 -14.58
CA ARG A 56 8.01 8.95 -14.21
C ARG A 56 8.95 9.20 -15.36
N ALA A 57 10.17 9.58 -15.03
CA ALA A 57 11.30 9.49 -15.91
C ALA A 57 12.53 9.04 -15.14
N HIS A 58 13.36 8.22 -15.77
CA HIS A 58 14.63 7.79 -15.20
C HIS A 58 15.78 8.00 -16.17
N LEU A 59 16.96 8.28 -15.60
CA LEU A 59 18.20 8.48 -16.32
C LEU A 59 19.29 7.64 -15.67
N LYS A 60 20.14 7.03 -16.49
CA LYS A 60 21.37 6.39 -16.00
C LYS A 60 22.52 7.40 -16.02
N ALA A 61 23.37 7.32 -15.01
CA ALA A 61 24.60 8.09 -14.90
C ALA A 61 25.77 7.19 -14.44
N THR A 62 26.99 7.61 -14.74
CA THR A 62 28.23 6.88 -14.41
C THR A 62 29.01 7.51 -13.26
N ARG A 63 28.53 8.64 -12.74
CA ARG A 63 29.10 9.39 -11.63
C ARG A 63 27.99 9.87 -10.71
N ASP A 64 28.36 10.17 -9.48
CA ASP A 64 27.43 10.76 -8.52
C ASP A 64 27.17 12.23 -8.85
N GLU A 65 26.07 12.51 -9.54
CA GLU A 65 25.60 13.88 -9.79
C GLU A 65 24.24 14.18 -9.12
N GLY A 66 23.87 13.35 -8.13
CA GLY A 66 22.58 13.44 -7.46
C GLY A 66 21.41 13.21 -8.43
N ILE A 67 20.68 14.29 -8.70
CA ILE A 67 19.57 14.36 -9.66
C ILE A 67 19.81 15.44 -10.73
N ALA A 68 21.06 15.87 -10.91
CA ALA A 68 21.40 16.96 -11.82
C ALA A 68 21.24 16.57 -13.30
N GLY A 69 21.21 15.28 -13.63
CA GLY A 69 20.88 14.80 -14.97
C GLY A 69 19.42 15.11 -15.34
N LEU A 70 18.48 14.91 -14.40
CA LEU A 70 17.04 15.14 -14.58
C LEU A 70 16.70 16.61 -14.84
N SER A 71 17.49 17.55 -14.33
CA SER A 71 17.27 18.98 -14.59
C SER A 71 17.67 19.41 -16.00
N LYS A 72 18.52 18.61 -16.68
CA LYS A 72 19.08 18.90 -17.99
C LYS A 72 18.46 18.07 -19.11
N ARG A 73 17.94 16.88 -18.80
CA ARG A 73 17.51 15.87 -19.78
C ARG A 73 16.17 15.26 -19.44
N GLY A 74 15.49 14.74 -20.47
CA GLY A 74 14.21 14.06 -20.32
C GLY A 74 13.03 14.99 -20.04
N MET A 75 11.92 14.43 -19.58
CA MET A 75 10.66 15.16 -19.44
C MET A 75 10.61 16.12 -18.25
N PHE A 76 11.54 16.02 -17.31
CA PHE A 76 11.67 16.95 -16.18
C PHE A 76 12.78 18.00 -16.38
N ALA A 77 13.42 18.01 -17.56
CA ALA A 77 14.37 19.04 -17.94
C ALA A 77 13.74 20.44 -17.87
N ASN A 78 14.54 21.44 -17.49
CA ASN A 78 14.15 22.85 -17.40
C ASN A 78 13.05 23.17 -16.38
N LEU A 79 12.59 22.20 -15.57
CA LEU A 79 11.78 22.51 -14.40
C LEU A 79 12.65 23.18 -13.33
N PRO A 80 12.08 24.05 -12.47
CA PRO A 80 12.84 24.72 -11.43
C PRO A 80 13.18 23.77 -10.26
N TRP A 81 14.41 23.24 -10.27
CA TRP A 81 14.92 22.28 -9.28
C TRP A 81 15.49 22.90 -8.00
N THR A 82 15.51 24.24 -7.90
CA THR A 82 16.01 24.97 -6.73
C THR A 82 15.22 24.63 -5.46
N GLY A 83 15.91 24.58 -4.32
CA GLY A 83 15.30 24.33 -3.01
C GLY A 83 15.06 22.85 -2.67
N ALA A 84 15.59 21.92 -3.47
CA ALA A 84 15.51 20.49 -3.19
C ALA A 84 16.21 20.12 -1.87
N ASN A 85 15.46 19.53 -0.95
CA ASN A 85 15.98 18.87 0.25
C ASN A 85 16.34 17.43 -0.08
N MET A 86 17.38 16.91 0.58
CA MET A 86 17.86 15.54 0.38
C MET A 86 17.92 14.78 1.71
N GLU A 87 17.30 13.60 1.73
CA GLU A 87 17.46 12.58 2.78
C GLU A 87 18.16 11.36 2.17
N GLN A 88 19.00 10.65 2.93
CA GLN A 88 19.80 9.53 2.42
C GLN A 88 19.72 8.34 3.36
N GLU A 89 19.69 7.14 2.79
CA GLU A 89 19.93 5.90 3.51
C GLU A 89 20.69 4.88 2.66
N PHE A 90 21.20 3.85 3.32
CA PHE A 90 21.65 2.63 2.67
C PHE A 90 20.59 1.54 2.87
N VAL A 91 20.51 0.64 1.90
CA VAL A 91 19.84 -0.65 2.11
C VAL A 91 20.81 -1.50 2.91
N ASP A 92 20.39 -1.93 4.09
CA ASP A 92 21.27 -2.64 5.03
C ASP A 92 21.70 -4.01 4.48
N GLN A 93 20.86 -4.62 3.64
CA GLN A 93 21.16 -5.89 3.00
C GLN A 93 22.07 -5.69 1.77
N PRO A 94 23.13 -6.51 1.62
CA PRO A 94 23.93 -6.50 0.41
C PRO A 94 23.12 -7.00 -0.78
N ASN A 95 23.47 -6.48 -1.96
CA ASN A 95 23.00 -6.98 -3.24
C ASN A 95 23.55 -8.40 -3.50
N PRO A 96 22.96 -9.17 -4.44
CA PRO A 96 23.44 -10.52 -4.76
C PRO A 96 24.91 -10.62 -5.16
N ASP A 97 25.50 -9.54 -5.69
CA ASP A 97 26.92 -9.46 -6.05
C ASP A 97 27.84 -9.02 -4.89
N GLY A 98 27.30 -8.91 -3.67
CA GLY A 98 28.01 -8.45 -2.47
C GLY A 98 28.19 -6.94 -2.38
N SER A 99 27.74 -6.16 -3.36
CA SER A 99 27.73 -4.70 -3.29
C SER A 99 26.57 -4.18 -2.43
N TYR A 100 26.50 -2.87 -2.22
CA TYR A 100 25.44 -2.23 -1.44
C TYR A 100 24.67 -1.20 -2.26
N THR A 101 23.41 -1.03 -1.89
CA THR A 101 22.54 -0.01 -2.49
C THR A 101 22.42 1.20 -1.60
N ARG A 102 22.64 2.39 -2.15
CA ARG A 102 22.36 3.68 -1.50
C ARG A 102 21.21 4.38 -2.19
N ARG A 103 20.33 4.99 -1.39
CA ARG A 103 19.18 5.78 -1.83
C ARG A 103 19.32 7.21 -1.36
N ARG A 104 19.14 8.18 -2.25
CA ARG A 104 18.92 9.58 -1.89
C ARG A 104 17.54 10.01 -2.36
N PHE A 105 16.76 10.53 -1.45
CA PHE A 105 15.40 10.99 -1.70
C PHE A 105 15.38 12.51 -1.73
N TYR A 106 14.74 13.06 -2.75
CA TYR A 106 14.67 14.49 -3.00
C TYR A 106 13.21 14.96 -2.96
N SER A 107 12.99 16.05 -2.22
CA SER A 107 11.69 16.71 -2.07
C SER A 107 11.86 18.23 -2.01
N GLY A 108 10.78 18.99 -2.11
CA GLY A 108 10.80 20.43 -1.86
C GLY A 108 11.40 21.31 -2.97
N ALA A 109 11.86 20.73 -4.08
CA ALA A 109 12.21 21.51 -5.27
C ALA A 109 11.01 22.39 -5.69
N GLU A 110 11.28 23.55 -6.27
CA GLU A 110 10.23 24.52 -6.59
C GLU A 110 9.10 23.90 -7.44
N TRP A 111 9.43 23.15 -8.49
CA TRP A 111 8.43 22.46 -9.33
C TRP A 111 7.59 21.42 -8.55
N MET A 112 8.11 20.89 -7.44
CA MET A 112 7.40 19.93 -6.59
C MET A 112 6.41 20.60 -5.63
N ARG A 113 6.48 21.93 -5.46
CA ARG A 113 5.66 22.71 -4.52
C ARG A 113 4.66 23.65 -5.20
N GLN A 114 4.88 23.96 -6.48
CA GLN A 114 4.00 24.82 -7.25
C GLN A 114 2.65 24.13 -7.57
N PRO A 115 1.57 24.91 -7.77
CA PRO A 115 0.32 24.37 -8.28
C PRO A 115 0.51 23.65 -9.61
N ALA A 116 -0.12 22.49 -9.75
CA ALA A 116 -0.14 21.73 -10.99
C ALA A 116 -1.56 21.32 -11.34
N SER A 117 -1.83 21.22 -12.64
CA SER A 117 -3.05 20.61 -13.17
C SER A 117 -2.74 19.70 -14.34
N PHE A 118 -3.62 18.73 -14.55
CA PHE A 118 -3.53 17.74 -15.61
C PHE A 118 -4.84 17.70 -16.37
N THR A 119 -4.82 18.07 -17.64
CA THR A 119 -6.00 17.97 -18.51
C THR A 119 -5.90 16.70 -19.34
N VAL A 120 -6.94 15.87 -19.29
CA VAL A 120 -7.07 14.61 -20.02
C VAL A 120 -8.18 14.73 -21.04
N THR A 121 -7.83 14.58 -22.31
CA THR A 121 -8.76 14.71 -23.44
C THR A 121 -8.81 13.40 -24.25
N PRO A 122 -9.98 12.77 -24.39
CA PRO A 122 -10.15 11.65 -25.31
C PRO A 122 -10.05 12.12 -26.77
N VAL A 123 -9.21 11.46 -27.57
CA VAL A 123 -8.98 11.80 -28.99
C VAL A 123 -9.09 10.60 -29.91
N ASP A 124 -9.39 10.85 -31.18
CA ASP A 124 -9.33 9.87 -32.25
C ASP A 124 -7.89 9.62 -32.75
N ALA A 125 -7.74 8.74 -33.74
CA ALA A 125 -6.44 8.40 -34.33
C ALA A 125 -5.74 9.59 -35.04
N LYS A 126 -6.48 10.67 -35.34
CA LYS A 126 -5.95 11.91 -35.93
C LYS A 126 -5.62 12.95 -34.85
N GLY A 127 -5.84 12.64 -33.57
CA GLY A 127 -5.64 13.56 -32.45
C GLY A 127 -6.76 14.58 -32.27
N LYS A 128 -7.90 14.43 -32.94
CA LYS A 128 -9.07 15.30 -32.75
C LYS A 128 -9.83 14.85 -31.50
N ALA A 129 -10.24 15.80 -30.66
CA ALA A 129 -11.06 15.52 -29.50
C ALA A 129 -12.39 14.86 -29.90
N VAL A 130 -12.73 13.76 -29.23
CA VAL A 130 -13.98 13.00 -29.45
C VAL A 130 -14.92 13.06 -28.24
N ALA A 131 -14.47 13.62 -27.12
CA ALA A 131 -15.27 13.88 -25.94
C ALA A 131 -14.70 15.09 -25.16
N PRO A 132 -15.48 15.68 -24.24
CA PRO A 132 -14.98 16.73 -23.35
C PRO A 132 -13.76 16.29 -22.55
N ALA A 133 -12.88 17.24 -22.25
CA ALA A 133 -11.73 17.00 -21.39
C ALA A 133 -12.13 17.02 -19.91
N VAL A 134 -11.38 16.29 -19.08
CA VAL A 134 -11.44 16.37 -17.61
C VAL A 134 -10.13 16.96 -17.11
N THR A 135 -10.22 17.83 -16.10
CA THR A 135 -9.04 18.43 -15.47
C THR A 135 -8.91 17.91 -14.04
N VAL A 136 -7.70 17.46 -13.71
CA VAL A 136 -7.28 17.09 -12.35
C VAL A 136 -6.45 18.24 -11.80
N ASP A 137 -6.98 18.98 -10.85
CA ASP A 137 -6.29 20.05 -10.15
C ASP A 137 -5.63 19.53 -8.88
N VAL A 138 -4.32 19.72 -8.76
CA VAL A 138 -3.52 19.17 -7.65
C VAL A 138 -3.37 20.18 -6.50
N GLY A 139 -3.79 21.43 -6.74
CA GLY A 139 -3.74 22.53 -5.76
C GLY A 139 -2.33 22.92 -5.35
N LEU A 140 -2.24 23.74 -4.30
CA LEU A 140 -0.98 24.07 -3.64
C LEU A 140 -0.66 23.01 -2.60
N VAL A 141 0.63 22.72 -2.39
CA VAL A 141 1.05 21.85 -1.28
C VAL A 141 0.60 22.38 0.10
N LYS A 142 0.38 23.71 0.22
CA LYS A 142 -0.25 24.40 1.36
C LYS A 142 -1.51 25.19 0.96
N GLY A 143 -2.43 24.56 0.20
CA GLY A 143 -3.64 25.19 -0.34
C GLY A 143 -4.94 24.89 0.41
N ALA A 144 -6.02 25.57 0.00
CA ALA A 144 -7.38 25.28 0.47
C ALA A 144 -7.88 23.94 -0.11
N PRO A 145 -8.33 22.97 0.71
CA PRO A 145 -8.68 21.60 0.29
C PRO A 145 -9.76 21.50 -0.80
N ASN A 146 -10.61 22.51 -0.94
CA ASN A 146 -11.85 22.45 -1.72
C ASN A 146 -11.64 22.62 -3.24
N ARG A 147 -10.40 22.78 -3.70
CA ARG A 147 -10.05 22.86 -5.14
C ARG A 147 -9.18 21.69 -5.61
N GLU A 148 -8.83 20.77 -4.71
CA GLU A 148 -7.95 19.65 -5.02
C GLU A 148 -8.75 18.44 -5.46
N THR A 149 -8.48 17.95 -6.67
CA THR A 149 -9.14 16.77 -7.23
C THR A 149 -8.60 15.46 -6.67
N MET A 150 -7.45 15.46 -5.99
CA MET A 150 -6.73 14.26 -5.57
C MET A 150 -6.35 14.29 -4.09
N PHE A 151 -6.59 13.16 -3.39
CA PHE A 151 -6.19 13.04 -1.99
C PHE A 151 -4.67 12.87 -1.83
N ILE A 152 -4.00 12.05 -2.63
CA ILE A 152 -2.55 11.87 -2.58
C ILE A 152 -1.90 12.65 -3.73
N ASN A 153 -1.01 13.58 -3.41
CA ASN A 153 -0.28 14.42 -4.38
C ASN A 153 1.20 14.39 -4.06
N ARG A 154 2.00 13.58 -4.78
CA ARG A 154 3.43 13.41 -4.49
C ARG A 154 4.27 13.73 -5.73
N PHE A 155 5.23 14.63 -5.54
CA PHE A 155 6.18 15.11 -6.55
C PHE A 155 7.55 14.94 -5.95
N ARG A 156 8.34 13.98 -6.44
CA ARG A 156 9.59 13.56 -5.80
C ARG A 156 10.65 13.24 -6.83
N ALA A 157 11.89 13.13 -6.36
CA ALA A 157 12.93 12.47 -7.10
C ALA A 157 13.73 11.55 -6.18
N ILE A 158 14.40 10.58 -6.77
CA ILE A 158 15.24 9.61 -6.08
C ILE A 158 16.49 9.34 -6.90
N GLN A 159 17.61 9.17 -6.23
CA GLN A 159 18.82 8.62 -6.82
C GLN A 159 19.09 7.25 -6.19
N TRP A 160 19.30 6.25 -7.02
CA TRP A 160 19.78 4.93 -6.65
C TRP A 160 21.25 4.80 -7.03
N VAL A 161 22.04 4.20 -6.14
CA VAL A 161 23.40 3.74 -6.42
C VAL A 161 23.47 2.28 -6.04
N SER A 162 23.67 1.38 -6.99
CA SER A 162 23.50 -0.07 -6.76
C SER A 162 24.80 -0.87 -6.74
N ASP A 163 25.95 -0.21 -6.74
CA ASP A 163 27.27 -0.85 -6.71
C ASP A 163 28.23 -0.19 -5.70
N CYS A 164 27.71 0.24 -4.55
CA CYS A 164 28.55 0.74 -3.47
C CYS A 164 29.40 -0.39 -2.86
N LYS A 165 30.62 -0.08 -2.43
CA LYS A 165 31.54 -1.04 -1.82
C LYS A 165 31.09 -1.46 -0.42
N SER A 166 30.48 -0.54 0.32
CA SER A 166 29.98 -0.76 1.67
C SER A 166 28.79 0.15 1.96
N MET A 167 28.12 -0.06 3.10
CA MET A 167 27.07 0.83 3.64
C MET A 167 27.54 2.25 4.00
N SER A 168 28.78 2.61 3.69
CA SER A 168 29.35 3.94 3.93
C SER A 168 30.24 4.45 2.80
N ASP A 169 30.47 3.65 1.74
CA ASP A 169 31.40 3.98 0.66
C ASP A 169 30.81 3.67 -0.72
N CYS A 170 30.49 4.73 -1.45
CA CYS A 170 30.08 4.70 -2.85
C CYS A 170 31.06 5.44 -3.77
N ASN A 171 32.28 5.77 -3.32
CA ASN A 171 33.19 6.64 -4.08
C ASN A 171 33.63 6.05 -5.43
N LYS A 172 33.65 4.72 -5.53
CA LYS A 172 33.99 3.98 -6.76
C LYS A 172 32.78 3.45 -7.52
N ALA A 173 31.56 3.74 -7.04
CA ALA A 173 30.33 3.32 -7.71
C ALA A 173 30.25 3.89 -9.13
N ARG A 174 29.58 3.16 -10.02
CA ARG A 174 29.38 3.51 -11.44
C ARG A 174 27.95 3.28 -11.90
N LYS A 175 27.10 2.62 -11.11
CA LYS A 175 25.70 2.36 -11.44
C LYS A 175 24.80 3.36 -10.69
N PHE A 176 24.59 4.53 -11.30
CA PHE A 176 23.67 5.54 -10.79
C PHE A 176 22.40 5.56 -11.64
N GLU A 177 21.25 5.60 -10.97
CA GLU A 177 19.96 5.87 -11.59
C GLU A 177 19.30 7.06 -10.90
N GLU A 178 18.92 8.06 -11.68
CA GLU A 178 18.13 9.21 -11.23
C GLU A 178 16.70 9.01 -11.71
N GLU A 179 15.71 9.18 -10.84
CA GLU A 179 14.30 9.09 -11.20
C GLU A 179 13.53 10.28 -10.65
N ALA A 180 12.71 10.92 -11.49
CA ALA A 180 11.71 11.90 -11.09
C ALA A 180 10.32 11.29 -11.24
N LEU A 181 9.42 11.60 -10.31
CA LEU A 181 8.09 11.00 -10.27
C LEU A 181 7.00 11.98 -9.80
N ILE A 182 5.82 11.79 -10.38
CA ILE A 182 4.55 12.40 -9.96
C ILE A 182 3.57 11.27 -9.72
N GLU A 183 2.99 11.23 -8.52
CA GLU A 183 1.98 10.25 -8.12
C GLU A 183 0.76 10.99 -7.58
N LEU A 184 -0.34 10.91 -8.33
CA LEU A 184 -1.64 11.45 -7.93
C LEU A 184 -2.62 10.31 -7.68
N ARG A 185 -3.30 10.26 -6.53
CA ARG A 185 -4.25 9.18 -6.22
C ARG A 185 -5.50 9.65 -5.52
N ASN A 186 -6.54 8.86 -5.75
CA ASN A 186 -7.83 8.88 -5.08
C ASN A 186 -8.56 10.17 -5.35
N SER A 187 -9.39 10.12 -6.39
CA SER A 187 -10.19 11.24 -6.80
C SER A 187 -11.11 11.68 -5.67
N ARG A 188 -11.15 12.98 -5.42
CA ARG A 188 -12.14 13.65 -4.58
C ARG A 188 -13.42 13.98 -5.35
N HIS A 189 -13.37 13.87 -6.68
CA HIS A 189 -14.44 14.22 -7.60
C HIS A 189 -14.75 13.07 -8.57
N PRO A 190 -15.22 11.91 -8.09
CA PRO A 190 -15.59 10.79 -8.97
C PRO A 190 -16.76 11.11 -9.91
N GLU A 191 -17.51 12.18 -9.65
CA GLU A 191 -18.55 12.73 -10.53
C GLU A 191 -18.00 13.42 -11.79
N GLN A 192 -16.72 13.84 -11.78
CA GLN A 192 -16.06 14.43 -12.94
C GLN A 192 -15.61 13.33 -13.90
N THR A 193 -16.55 12.97 -14.78
CA THR A 193 -16.39 11.81 -15.65
C THR A 193 -16.07 12.18 -17.10
N LEU A 194 -15.39 11.25 -17.78
CA LEU A 194 -15.19 11.19 -19.21
C LEU A 194 -15.76 9.89 -19.74
N ARG A 195 -16.41 9.94 -20.90
CA ARG A 195 -16.92 8.76 -21.60
C ARG A 195 -16.05 8.51 -22.81
N LEU A 196 -15.71 7.25 -23.07
CA LEU A 196 -14.82 6.85 -24.17
C LEU A 196 -15.64 6.29 -25.34
N PRO A 197 -16.02 7.11 -26.33
CA PRO A 197 -16.78 6.64 -27.48
C PRO A 197 -15.96 5.68 -28.34
N ALA A 198 -16.63 4.92 -29.21
CA ALA A 198 -16.02 3.91 -30.09
C ALA A 198 -14.87 4.41 -30.98
N GLY A 199 -14.80 5.73 -31.24
CA GLY A 199 -13.73 6.37 -32.02
C GLY A 199 -12.49 6.80 -31.22
N THR A 200 -12.47 6.60 -29.90
CA THR A 200 -11.30 6.95 -29.08
C THR A 200 -10.12 6.03 -29.39
N ALA A 201 -9.00 6.63 -29.80
CA ALA A 201 -7.74 5.92 -30.03
C ALA A 201 -6.67 6.25 -28.98
N ALA A 202 -6.79 7.38 -28.27
CA ALA A 202 -5.88 7.76 -27.21
C ALA A 202 -6.52 8.72 -26.19
N LEU A 203 -5.89 8.81 -25.02
CA LEU A 203 -6.05 9.93 -24.09
C LEU A 203 -4.85 10.86 -24.25
N GLN A 204 -5.09 12.14 -24.53
CA GLN A 204 -4.07 13.17 -24.47
C GLN A 204 -4.02 13.77 -23.08
N LEU A 205 -2.86 13.67 -22.43
CA LEU A 205 -2.59 14.26 -21.13
C LEU A 205 -1.68 15.48 -21.29
N ARG A 206 -2.12 16.63 -20.78
CA ARG A 206 -1.35 17.87 -20.73
C ARG A 206 -1.07 18.24 -19.28
N TRP A 207 0.18 18.54 -18.96
CA TRP A 207 0.60 18.96 -17.62
C TRP A 207 0.92 20.46 -17.62
N SER A 208 0.33 21.21 -16.69
CA SER A 208 0.47 22.67 -16.64
C SER A 208 1.90 23.18 -16.50
N LEU A 209 2.81 22.43 -15.83
CA LEU A 209 4.22 22.81 -15.71
C LEU A 209 5.04 22.50 -16.96
N ARG A 210 4.45 21.83 -17.96
CA ARG A 210 5.04 21.50 -19.27
C ARG A 210 4.03 21.79 -20.39
N PRO A 211 3.57 23.03 -20.56
CA PRO A 211 2.38 23.35 -21.37
C PRO A 211 2.56 23.10 -22.88
N SER A 212 3.81 23.05 -23.35
CA SER A 212 4.20 22.77 -24.74
C SER A 212 4.27 21.27 -25.07
N VAL A 213 4.10 20.39 -24.08
CA VAL A 213 4.17 18.94 -24.26
C VAL A 213 2.81 18.31 -24.03
N THR A 214 2.39 17.47 -24.97
CA THR A 214 1.22 16.62 -24.84
C THR A 214 1.65 15.17 -24.86
N TYR A 215 1.23 14.39 -23.88
CA TYR A 215 1.49 12.97 -23.79
C TYR A 215 0.30 12.19 -24.34
N ALA A 216 0.52 11.32 -25.32
CA ALA A 216 -0.52 10.43 -25.83
C ALA A 216 -0.43 9.07 -25.11
N ILE A 217 -1.54 8.66 -24.51
CA ILE A 217 -1.74 7.33 -23.91
C ILE A 217 -2.61 6.55 -24.88
N PRO A 218 -2.07 5.55 -25.62
CA PRO A 218 -2.86 4.75 -26.54
C PRO A 218 -4.01 4.04 -25.81
N VAL A 219 -5.20 4.04 -26.41
CA VAL A 219 -6.39 3.38 -25.86
C VAL A 219 -6.81 2.24 -26.77
N GLN A 220 -7.00 1.07 -26.19
CA GLN A 220 -7.68 -0.06 -26.81
C GLN A 220 -9.05 -0.23 -26.14
N LEU A 221 -10.11 -0.11 -26.93
CA LEU A 221 -11.48 -0.36 -26.48
C LEU A 221 -11.79 -1.86 -26.52
N VAL A 222 -12.41 -2.36 -25.44
CA VAL A 222 -12.83 -3.76 -25.28
C VAL A 222 -14.36 -3.77 -25.22
N ASP A 223 -14.99 -4.43 -26.19
CA ASP A 223 -16.46 -4.48 -26.29
C ASP A 223 -17.08 -5.40 -25.23
N LYS A 224 -16.56 -6.64 -25.13
CA LYS A 224 -17.10 -7.68 -24.24
C LYS A 224 -16.01 -8.19 -23.29
N PRO A 225 -15.71 -7.45 -22.21
CA PRO A 225 -14.74 -7.89 -21.23
C PRO A 225 -15.21 -9.16 -20.50
N GLU A 226 -14.30 -10.10 -20.23
CA GLU A 226 -14.63 -11.38 -19.59
C GLU A 226 -15.12 -11.21 -18.14
N PHE A 227 -14.55 -10.22 -17.45
CA PHE A 227 -14.87 -9.87 -16.07
C PHE A 227 -15.39 -8.43 -16.01
N SER A 228 -16.21 -8.16 -14.99
CA SER A 228 -16.65 -6.81 -14.66
C SER A 228 -15.52 -6.02 -13.98
N TYR A 229 -15.66 -4.70 -13.92
CA TYR A 229 -14.85 -3.83 -13.05
C TYR A 229 -15.14 -4.08 -11.56
N GLY A 230 -14.34 -3.48 -10.69
CA GLY A 230 -14.43 -3.64 -9.23
C GLY A 230 -13.65 -4.84 -8.70
N TYR A 231 -13.41 -4.89 -7.40
CA TYR A 231 -12.62 -5.94 -6.79
C TYR A 231 -13.12 -6.22 -5.38
N LYS A 232 -13.41 -7.50 -5.10
CA LYS A 232 -13.90 -7.96 -3.81
C LYS A 232 -13.08 -9.16 -3.36
N ILE A 233 -12.93 -9.29 -2.05
CA ILE A 233 -12.31 -10.43 -1.41
C ILE A 233 -13.33 -11.06 -0.47
N ALA A 234 -13.43 -12.38 -0.50
CA ALA A 234 -14.19 -13.16 0.47
C ALA A 234 -13.25 -14.14 1.18
N ILE A 235 -13.52 -14.34 2.47
CA ILE A 235 -12.79 -15.28 3.34
C ILE A 235 -13.84 -16.19 3.97
N GLU A 236 -13.64 -17.49 3.84
CA GLU A 236 -14.48 -18.52 4.44
C GLU A 236 -13.63 -19.38 5.38
N ALA A 237 -14.07 -19.59 6.62
CA ALA A 237 -13.44 -20.56 7.51
C ALA A 237 -13.92 -21.97 7.15
N LEU A 238 -13.00 -22.85 6.77
CA LEU A 238 -13.28 -24.24 6.39
C LEU A 238 -13.20 -25.20 7.59
N THR A 239 -12.31 -24.93 8.54
CA THR A 239 -12.32 -25.65 9.82
C THR A 239 -13.52 -25.15 10.63
N PRO A 240 -14.49 -26.00 11.02
CA PRO A 240 -15.61 -25.55 11.84
C PRO A 240 -15.14 -25.21 13.27
N PRO A 241 -15.76 -24.21 13.92
CA PRO A 241 -15.55 -24.00 15.35
C PRO A 241 -16.16 -25.14 16.18
N GLY A 242 -15.89 -25.14 17.49
CA GLY A 242 -16.55 -26.00 18.45
C GLY A 242 -18.06 -25.76 18.52
N ALA A 243 -18.76 -26.63 19.26
CA ALA A 243 -20.22 -26.58 19.37
C ALA A 243 -20.76 -25.25 19.94
N ASP A 244 -19.96 -24.53 20.71
CA ASP A 244 -20.27 -23.21 21.27
C ASP A 244 -20.00 -22.05 20.30
N GLY A 245 -19.46 -22.34 19.11
CA GLY A 245 -19.10 -21.36 18.10
C GLY A 245 -17.70 -20.76 18.25
N SER A 246 -16.87 -21.26 19.17
CA SER A 246 -15.49 -20.80 19.38
C SER A 246 -14.44 -21.85 18.97
N TYR A 247 -13.23 -21.41 18.62
CA TYR A 247 -12.08 -22.28 18.42
C TYR A 247 -11.29 -22.41 19.72
N ALA A 248 -10.81 -23.60 20.05
CA ALA A 248 -9.90 -23.76 21.19
C ALA A 248 -8.52 -23.15 20.88
N PRO A 249 -7.80 -22.57 21.86
CA PRO A 249 -6.36 -22.38 21.74
C PRO A 249 -5.66 -23.69 21.32
N GLY A 250 -4.59 -23.59 20.53
CA GLY A 250 -3.91 -24.74 19.92
C GLY A 250 -4.51 -25.23 18.59
N THR A 251 -5.64 -24.65 18.14
CA THR A 251 -6.31 -25.10 16.92
C THR A 251 -5.61 -24.58 15.65
N ALA A 252 -5.44 -25.46 14.67
CA ALA A 252 -5.13 -25.09 13.29
C ALA A 252 -6.43 -24.80 12.52
N ILE A 253 -6.59 -23.56 12.06
CA ILE A 253 -7.81 -23.09 11.40
C ILE A 253 -7.52 -22.84 9.93
N THR A 254 -8.20 -23.57 9.05
CA THR A 254 -8.07 -23.44 7.61
C THR A 254 -9.15 -22.51 7.07
N PHE A 255 -8.76 -21.64 6.15
CA PHE A 255 -9.61 -20.69 5.45
C PHE A 255 -9.49 -20.87 3.95
N GLN A 256 -10.49 -20.37 3.22
CA GLN A 256 -10.45 -20.22 1.76
C GLN A 256 -10.60 -18.76 1.37
N LEU A 257 -9.73 -18.33 0.46
CA LEU A 257 -9.76 -17.06 -0.25
C LEU A 257 -10.56 -17.19 -1.54
N SER A 258 -11.49 -16.28 -1.76
CA SER A 258 -12.08 -16.02 -3.08
C SER A 258 -11.87 -14.57 -3.48
N GLN A 259 -11.25 -14.34 -4.64
CA GLN A 259 -11.15 -13.03 -5.26
C GLN A 259 -12.21 -12.91 -6.35
N LEU A 260 -13.01 -11.84 -6.30
CA LEU A 260 -14.20 -11.64 -7.13
C LEU A 260 -14.17 -10.27 -7.83
N ASP A 261 -14.83 -10.15 -8.98
CA ASP A 261 -15.12 -8.85 -9.59
C ASP A 261 -16.26 -8.10 -8.86
N GLY A 262 -16.58 -6.88 -9.32
CA GLY A 262 -17.64 -6.06 -8.76
C GLY A 262 -19.03 -6.72 -8.79
N THR A 263 -19.27 -7.63 -9.75
CA THR A 263 -20.52 -8.39 -9.87
C THR A 263 -20.53 -9.70 -9.08
N GLY A 264 -19.40 -10.07 -8.46
CA GLY A 264 -19.27 -11.29 -7.65
C GLY A 264 -18.78 -12.52 -8.43
N LYS A 265 -18.39 -12.37 -9.71
CA LYS A 265 -17.79 -13.47 -10.48
C LYS A 265 -16.37 -13.73 -9.98
N ARG A 266 -16.03 -15.00 -9.75
CA ARG A 266 -14.69 -15.42 -9.30
C ARG A 266 -13.62 -15.12 -10.35
N LEU A 267 -12.46 -14.65 -9.91
CA LEU A 267 -11.32 -14.22 -10.73
C LEU A 267 -10.25 -15.32 -10.94
N HIS A 268 -10.47 -16.49 -10.34
CA HIS A 268 -9.59 -17.66 -10.44
C HIS A 268 -10.43 -18.93 -10.22
N PRO A 269 -9.97 -20.12 -10.67
CA PRO A 269 -10.62 -21.38 -10.32
C PRO A 269 -10.61 -21.63 -8.80
N ALA A 270 -11.58 -22.42 -8.32
CA ALA A 270 -11.60 -22.83 -6.92
C ALA A 270 -10.43 -23.78 -6.61
N GLY A 271 -9.77 -23.60 -5.46
CA GLY A 271 -8.64 -24.42 -5.01
C GLY A 271 -7.27 -23.91 -5.46
N SER A 272 -7.21 -22.98 -6.41
CA SER A 272 -5.97 -22.51 -7.02
C SER A 272 -5.97 -21.02 -7.32
N LEU A 273 -4.85 -20.37 -7.06
CA LEU A 273 -4.51 -19.04 -7.57
C LEU A 273 -3.51 -19.17 -8.73
N PRO A 274 -3.40 -18.16 -9.64
CA PRO A 274 -2.35 -18.14 -10.65
C PRO A 274 -0.96 -18.30 -10.03
N THR A 275 -0.05 -18.97 -10.73
CA THR A 275 1.35 -19.01 -10.26
C THR A 275 1.99 -17.63 -10.39
N TYR A 276 3.11 -17.40 -9.70
CA TYR A 276 3.86 -16.17 -9.88
C TYR A 276 4.39 -16.02 -11.31
N ASN A 277 4.78 -17.13 -11.95
CA ASN A 277 5.18 -17.16 -13.35
C ASN A 277 4.02 -16.80 -14.29
N ASP A 278 2.81 -17.27 -14.03
CA ASP A 278 1.65 -16.87 -14.85
C ASP A 278 1.38 -15.38 -14.73
N PHE A 279 1.45 -14.84 -13.52
CA PHE A 279 1.36 -13.41 -13.30
C PHE A 279 2.44 -12.63 -14.06
N ARG A 280 3.72 -13.00 -13.92
CA ARG A 280 4.84 -12.32 -14.60
C ARG A 280 4.77 -12.42 -16.11
N ALA A 281 4.32 -13.56 -16.63
CA ALA A 281 4.11 -13.78 -18.06
C ALA A 281 2.83 -13.10 -18.61
N GLY A 282 2.06 -12.40 -17.77
CA GLY A 282 0.81 -11.76 -18.19
C GLY A 282 -0.33 -12.75 -18.49
N ARG A 283 -0.24 -13.99 -17.98
CA ARG A 283 -1.23 -15.08 -18.15
C ARG A 283 -2.29 -15.12 -17.05
N ALA A 284 -2.48 -14.02 -16.32
CA ALA A 284 -3.56 -13.83 -15.34
C ALA A 284 -4.60 -12.82 -15.89
N PRO A 285 -5.51 -13.23 -16.79
CA PRO A 285 -6.39 -12.32 -17.53
C PRO A 285 -7.37 -11.53 -16.64
N ALA A 286 -7.69 -12.07 -15.46
CA ALA A 286 -8.53 -11.44 -14.46
C ALA A 286 -7.90 -10.20 -13.79
N GLY A 287 -6.60 -9.96 -14.01
CA GLY A 287 -5.91 -8.77 -13.50
C GLY A 287 -5.40 -8.89 -12.06
N LEU A 288 -5.41 -10.10 -11.47
CA LEU A 288 -4.87 -10.35 -10.14
C LEU A 288 -3.38 -10.00 -10.08
N GLN A 289 -2.96 -9.37 -9.00
CA GLN A 289 -1.57 -8.92 -8.83
C GLN A 289 -0.87 -9.66 -7.70
N TYR A 290 0.44 -9.87 -7.88
CA TYR A 290 1.39 -10.28 -6.85
C TYR A 290 2.47 -9.23 -6.65
N TYR A 291 3.40 -9.53 -5.73
CA TYR A 291 4.54 -8.70 -5.42
C TYR A 291 5.33 -8.30 -6.67
N ARG A 292 5.52 -6.99 -6.86
CA ARG A 292 6.30 -6.44 -8.00
C ARG A 292 7.62 -5.79 -7.60
N GLY A 293 8.00 -5.82 -6.33
CA GLY A 293 9.17 -5.08 -5.84
C GLY A 293 10.50 -5.48 -6.49
N PHE A 294 10.60 -6.69 -7.06
CA PHE A 294 11.79 -7.12 -7.80
C PHE A 294 12.00 -6.34 -9.11
N ASP A 295 10.93 -6.07 -9.84
CA ASP A 295 10.97 -5.33 -11.12
C ASP A 295 10.74 -3.82 -10.91
N GLU A 296 10.05 -3.45 -9.83
CA GLU A 296 9.61 -2.10 -9.53
C GLU A 296 9.82 -1.75 -8.05
N PRO A 297 11.07 -1.48 -7.61
CA PRO A 297 11.40 -1.29 -6.19
C PRO A 297 10.63 -0.14 -5.54
N ALA A 298 9.83 -0.39 -4.51
CA ALA A 298 9.12 0.68 -3.83
C ALA A 298 9.96 1.36 -2.74
N ALA A 299 9.60 2.59 -2.37
CA ALA A 299 10.09 3.24 -1.16
C ALA A 299 8.92 3.92 -0.44
N ALA A 300 8.75 3.65 0.86
CA ALA A 300 7.71 4.30 1.64
C ALA A 300 7.81 5.82 1.54
N TRP A 301 6.66 6.46 1.37
CA TRP A 301 6.50 7.88 1.03
C TRP A 301 7.06 8.33 -0.33
N TYR A 302 8.26 7.90 -0.71
CA TYR A 302 9.00 8.48 -1.84
C TYR A 302 8.78 7.84 -3.20
N ARG A 303 8.37 6.57 -3.29
CA ARG A 303 8.24 5.89 -4.58
C ARG A 303 7.19 4.78 -4.56
N ARG A 304 6.04 5.05 -5.20
CA ARG A 304 5.07 4.10 -5.76
C ARG A 304 4.77 2.84 -4.93
N LYS A 305 4.73 2.98 -3.60
CA LYS A 305 4.48 1.85 -2.67
C LYS A 305 3.16 1.12 -2.93
N HIS A 306 2.17 1.79 -3.52
CA HIS A 306 0.91 1.18 -3.94
C HIS A 306 1.09 0.12 -5.05
N ARG A 307 2.20 0.14 -5.80
CA ARG A 307 2.53 -0.85 -6.86
C ARG A 307 3.22 -2.09 -6.32
N GLU A 308 3.55 -2.13 -5.04
CA GLU A 308 4.09 -3.34 -4.40
C GLU A 308 3.14 -4.53 -4.56
N ARG A 309 1.82 -4.29 -4.51
CA ARG A 309 0.76 -5.22 -4.96
C ARG A 309 0.81 -6.63 -4.33
N MET A 310 1.35 -6.74 -3.13
CA MET A 310 1.45 -8.00 -2.39
C MET A 310 0.06 -8.55 -2.00
N LEU A 311 -0.20 -9.83 -2.30
CA LEU A 311 -1.34 -10.59 -1.78
C LEU A 311 -0.92 -11.28 -0.47
N MET A 312 -1.65 -11.02 0.61
CA MET A 312 -1.29 -11.47 1.95
C MET A 312 -2.54 -11.74 2.79
N ALA A 313 -2.47 -12.76 3.65
CA ALA A 313 -3.43 -13.03 4.72
C ALA A 313 -2.75 -12.82 6.08
N GLN A 314 -3.54 -12.50 7.10
CA GLN A 314 -3.09 -12.49 8.50
C GLN A 314 -4.19 -12.98 9.44
N ILE A 315 -3.78 -13.37 10.64
CA ILE A 315 -4.59 -13.45 11.85
C ILE A 315 -3.95 -12.59 12.94
N ILE A 316 -4.77 -11.87 13.73
CA ILE A 316 -4.29 -11.11 14.89
C ILE A 316 -5.35 -11.12 16.01
N GLY A 317 -4.91 -11.27 17.27
CA GLY A 317 -5.82 -11.12 18.41
C GLY A 317 -5.20 -11.45 19.78
N PRO A 318 -5.97 -11.27 20.86
CA PRO A 318 -7.37 -10.82 20.85
C PRO A 318 -7.49 -9.31 20.55
N ALA A 319 -8.62 -8.89 19.98
CA ALA A 319 -8.85 -7.53 19.49
C ALA A 319 -8.80 -6.45 20.60
N ASP A 320 -9.18 -6.80 21.82
CA ASP A 320 -9.15 -5.94 22.99
C ASP A 320 -7.72 -5.66 23.51
N ALA A 321 -6.73 -6.44 23.05
CA ALA A 321 -5.33 -6.34 23.42
C ALA A 321 -4.45 -5.72 22.31
N LEU A 322 -5.05 -5.19 21.24
CA LEU A 322 -4.32 -4.67 20.09
C LEU A 322 -3.37 -3.52 20.47
N GLN A 323 -2.12 -3.68 20.03
CA GLN A 323 -1.04 -2.74 20.28
C GLN A 323 0.07 -2.93 19.22
N PRO A 324 1.08 -2.03 19.14
CA PRO A 324 2.22 -2.24 18.27
C PRO A 324 2.92 -3.57 18.57
N ILE A 325 3.19 -4.33 17.51
CA ILE A 325 4.00 -5.55 17.55
C ILE A 325 5.47 -5.16 17.61
N ARG A 326 6.23 -5.83 18.49
CA ARG A 326 7.66 -5.61 18.69
C ARG A 326 8.50 -6.83 18.34
N SER A 327 7.88 -8.00 18.24
CA SER A 327 8.54 -9.17 17.66
C SER A 327 9.07 -8.81 16.28
N LEU A 328 10.39 -8.96 16.13
CA LEU A 328 11.11 -8.68 14.89
C LEU A 328 11.27 -9.98 14.11
N VAL A 329 10.74 -10.02 12.89
CA VAL A 329 10.93 -11.16 11.99
C VAL A 329 12.28 -11.03 11.30
N GLN A 330 13.13 -12.03 11.50
CA GLN A 330 14.42 -12.12 10.81
C GLN A 330 14.23 -12.56 9.36
N LEU A 331 15.17 -12.21 8.48
CA LEU A 331 15.10 -12.60 7.07
C LEU A 331 15.08 -14.13 6.92
N GLU A 332 15.84 -14.83 7.76
CA GLU A 332 15.94 -16.30 7.76
C GLU A 332 14.60 -16.95 8.12
N ASP A 333 13.88 -16.40 9.11
CA ASP A 333 12.55 -16.88 9.49
C ASP A 333 11.53 -16.58 8.39
N PHE A 334 11.63 -15.40 7.76
CA PHE A 334 10.77 -15.00 6.67
C PHE A 334 10.94 -15.86 5.41
N LEU A 335 12.17 -16.28 5.11
CA LEU A 335 12.49 -17.17 3.99
C LEU A 335 12.46 -18.66 4.39
N GLY A 336 12.13 -18.97 5.64
CA GLY A 336 12.10 -20.32 6.18
C GLY A 336 11.07 -21.22 5.50
N LYS A 337 11.11 -22.51 5.82
CA LYS A 337 10.19 -23.51 5.22
C LYS A 337 8.73 -23.36 5.66
N ASN A 338 8.47 -22.58 6.71
CA ASN A 338 7.13 -22.35 7.19
C ASN A 338 6.37 -21.47 6.20
N VAL A 339 5.21 -21.95 5.77
CA VAL A 339 4.32 -21.22 4.85
C VAL A 339 3.82 -19.93 5.49
N THR A 340 3.60 -19.96 6.81
CA THR A 340 3.18 -18.82 7.62
C THR A 340 4.30 -18.32 8.54
N GLN A 341 4.21 -17.06 8.93
CA GLN A 341 5.20 -16.37 9.74
C GLN A 341 4.55 -15.83 11.01
N ASN A 342 4.96 -16.36 12.16
CA ASN A 342 4.55 -15.84 13.46
C ASN A 342 5.23 -14.50 13.70
N VAL A 343 4.43 -13.45 13.72
CA VAL A 343 4.90 -12.06 13.78
C VAL A 343 4.54 -11.36 15.08
N GLY A 344 3.59 -11.89 15.85
CA GLY A 344 3.23 -11.39 17.17
C GLY A 344 3.14 -12.55 18.15
N LYS A 345 3.89 -12.45 19.24
CA LYS A 345 4.00 -13.51 20.25
C LYS A 345 3.30 -13.09 21.54
N PRO A 346 2.37 -13.88 22.10
CA PRO A 346 1.64 -13.51 23.32
C PRO A 346 2.55 -13.07 24.47
N GLU A 347 3.65 -13.76 24.70
CA GLU A 347 4.59 -13.50 25.79
C GLU A 347 5.37 -12.18 25.64
N ARG A 348 5.60 -11.71 24.41
CA ARG A 348 6.37 -10.49 24.12
C ARG A 348 5.47 -9.29 23.81
N ASP A 349 4.44 -9.55 23.03
CA ASP A 349 3.57 -8.55 22.42
C ASP A 349 2.20 -8.47 23.09
N GLY A 350 1.86 -9.38 24.02
CA GLY A 350 0.57 -9.41 24.72
C GLY A 350 -0.61 -9.84 23.85
N LEU A 351 -0.33 -10.18 22.59
CA LEU A 351 -1.26 -10.65 21.56
C LEU A 351 -0.54 -11.66 20.66
N TYR A 352 -1.31 -12.47 19.95
CA TYR A 352 -0.83 -13.35 18.90
C TYR A 352 -1.08 -12.73 17.53
N ALA A 353 -0.12 -12.91 16.61
CA ALA A 353 -0.30 -12.57 15.21
C ALA A 353 0.54 -13.47 14.30
N GLU A 354 -0.03 -13.84 13.15
CA GLU A 354 0.62 -14.62 12.11
C GLU A 354 0.19 -14.11 10.73
N PHE A 355 1.07 -14.16 9.74
CA PHE A 355 0.73 -13.84 8.36
C PHE A 355 1.17 -14.92 7.38
N GLN A 356 0.63 -14.84 6.16
CA GLN A 356 1.03 -15.64 5.01
C GLN A 356 1.05 -14.78 3.74
N LEU A 357 2.04 -14.99 2.88
CA LEU A 357 2.06 -14.47 1.51
C LEU A 357 1.46 -15.45 0.51
N PHE A 358 0.97 -14.91 -0.61
CA PHE A 358 0.56 -15.70 -1.77
C PHE A 358 1.32 -15.22 -3.02
N PRO A 359 2.18 -16.06 -3.64
CA PRO A 359 2.70 -17.34 -3.12
C PRO A 359 3.41 -17.20 -1.76
N PRO A 360 3.66 -18.31 -1.03
CA PRO A 360 4.42 -18.31 0.21
C PRO A 360 5.77 -17.59 0.06
N SER A 361 6.26 -16.98 1.15
CA SER A 361 7.45 -16.12 1.12
C SER A 361 8.70 -16.82 0.61
N ASN A 362 8.94 -18.07 1.01
CA ASN A 362 10.04 -18.89 0.54
C ASN A 362 9.96 -19.17 -0.98
N ASP A 363 8.76 -19.38 -1.52
CA ASP A 363 8.57 -19.58 -2.96
C ASP A 363 8.74 -18.28 -3.74
N LEU A 364 8.13 -17.20 -3.24
CA LEU A 364 8.11 -15.90 -3.89
C LEU A 364 9.49 -15.22 -3.87
N PHE A 365 10.15 -15.17 -2.72
CA PHE A 365 11.46 -14.52 -2.57
C PHE A 365 12.61 -15.48 -2.89
N GLY A 366 12.51 -16.77 -2.55
CA GLY A 366 13.52 -17.77 -2.95
C GLY A 366 13.66 -17.85 -4.47
N GLY A 367 12.54 -17.76 -5.21
CA GLY A 367 12.55 -17.68 -6.68
C GLY A 367 13.24 -16.44 -7.27
N ALA A 368 13.35 -15.35 -6.50
CA ALA A 368 14.06 -14.15 -6.93
C ALA A 368 15.58 -14.27 -6.79
N PHE A 369 16.06 -15.12 -5.88
CA PHE A 369 17.48 -15.24 -5.54
C PHE A 369 18.15 -16.49 -6.11
N ASP A 370 17.39 -17.52 -6.49
CA ASP A 370 17.91 -18.71 -7.18
C ASP A 370 17.14 -18.99 -8.48
N PRO A 371 17.77 -18.83 -9.66
CA PRO A 371 17.13 -19.10 -10.95
C PRO A 371 16.75 -20.57 -11.18
N ARG A 372 17.23 -21.50 -10.35
CA ARG A 372 16.83 -22.92 -10.36
C ARG A 372 15.67 -23.22 -9.40
N HIS A 373 15.24 -22.25 -8.60
CA HIS A 373 14.16 -22.41 -7.65
C HIS A 373 12.82 -22.58 -8.38
N THR A 374 12.11 -23.67 -8.10
CA THR A 374 10.84 -23.99 -8.77
C THR A 374 9.64 -23.22 -8.20
N GLY A 375 9.82 -22.49 -7.10
CA GLY A 375 8.76 -21.80 -6.34
C GLY A 375 7.90 -20.83 -7.17
N TRP A 376 8.46 -20.12 -8.15
CA TRP A 376 7.66 -19.23 -9.00
C TRP A 376 6.67 -19.96 -9.93
N ALA A 377 6.95 -21.23 -10.25
CA ALA A 377 6.05 -22.11 -11.00
C ALA A 377 5.18 -23.00 -10.08
N ALA A 378 5.42 -22.96 -8.77
CA ALA A 378 4.70 -23.81 -7.83
C ALA A 378 3.21 -23.45 -7.81
N PRO A 379 2.30 -24.45 -7.72
CA PRO A 379 0.89 -24.20 -7.53
C PRO A 379 0.64 -23.35 -6.28
N VAL A 380 -0.17 -22.31 -6.41
CA VAL A 380 -0.55 -21.46 -5.29
C VAL A 380 -1.96 -21.86 -4.85
N SER A 381 -2.13 -22.32 -3.61
CA SER A 381 -3.46 -22.64 -3.08
C SER A 381 -4.23 -21.36 -2.74
N ASP A 382 -5.55 -21.38 -2.94
CA ASP A 382 -6.45 -20.38 -2.37
C ASP A 382 -6.87 -20.71 -0.94
N LYS A 383 -6.37 -21.82 -0.37
CA LYS A 383 -6.55 -22.19 1.03
C LYS A 383 -5.31 -21.84 1.84
N PHE A 384 -5.51 -21.44 3.08
CA PHE A 384 -4.43 -21.12 4.02
C PHE A 384 -4.82 -21.51 5.43
N THR A 385 -3.83 -21.85 6.26
CA THR A 385 -4.06 -22.35 7.61
C THR A 385 -3.21 -21.57 8.59
N PHE A 386 -3.85 -21.02 9.63
CA PHE A 386 -3.15 -20.39 10.75
C PHE A 386 -3.20 -21.27 11.98
N HIS A 387 -2.14 -21.22 12.80
CA HIS A 387 -2.01 -22.02 14.01
C HIS A 387 -2.17 -21.14 15.25
N VAL A 388 -3.38 -21.13 15.82
CA VAL A 388 -3.61 -20.40 17.07
C VAL A 388 -2.82 -21.11 18.18
N PRO A 389 -1.90 -20.43 18.90
CA PRO A 389 -1.05 -21.10 19.87
C PRO A 389 -1.83 -21.56 21.11
N ASP A 390 -1.31 -22.53 21.84
CA ASP A 390 -1.94 -23.07 23.07
C ASP A 390 -2.14 -22.00 24.15
N ASN A 391 -1.22 -21.02 24.21
CA ASN A 391 -1.28 -19.90 25.15
C ASN A 391 -2.04 -18.68 24.59
N ALA A 392 -2.78 -18.83 23.49
CA ALA A 392 -3.62 -17.77 22.94
C ALA A 392 -4.64 -17.32 23.98
N ARG A 393 -4.70 -16.01 24.24
CA ARG A 393 -5.69 -15.44 25.15
C ARG A 393 -7.10 -15.56 24.55
N PRO A 394 -8.13 -15.85 25.35
CA PRO A 394 -9.50 -15.84 24.86
C PRO A 394 -9.91 -14.47 24.31
N GLY A 395 -10.69 -14.45 23.22
CA GLY A 395 -11.28 -13.22 22.67
C GLY A 395 -11.63 -13.30 21.19
N THR A 396 -11.92 -12.13 20.61
CA THR A 396 -12.12 -11.96 19.16
C THR A 396 -10.78 -11.87 18.44
N TYR A 397 -10.58 -12.66 17.40
CA TYR A 397 -9.42 -12.59 16.51
C TYR A 397 -9.86 -12.14 15.12
N LEU A 398 -9.04 -11.33 14.48
CA LEU A 398 -9.30 -10.76 13.17
C LEU A 398 -8.49 -11.52 12.12
N VAL A 399 -9.17 -12.09 11.13
CA VAL A 399 -8.54 -12.72 9.96
C VAL A 399 -8.75 -11.80 8.78
N THR A 400 -7.66 -11.34 8.18
CA THR A 400 -7.69 -10.32 7.14
C THR A 400 -6.92 -10.79 5.92
N VAL A 401 -7.48 -10.59 4.73
CA VAL A 401 -6.77 -10.75 3.47
C VAL A 401 -6.74 -9.40 2.76
N LYS A 402 -5.58 -9.03 2.20
CA LYS A 402 -5.40 -7.86 1.33
C LYS A 402 -4.88 -8.28 -0.03
N GLY A 403 -5.31 -7.61 -1.09
CA GLY A 403 -4.81 -7.82 -2.43
C GLY A 403 -5.03 -6.60 -3.31
N ARG A 404 -4.75 -6.75 -4.61
CA ARG A 404 -4.89 -5.68 -5.60
C ARG A 404 -5.25 -6.24 -6.96
N ARG A 405 -6.08 -5.53 -7.70
CA ARG A 405 -6.50 -5.88 -9.06
C ARG A 405 -6.17 -4.74 -10.01
N VAL A 406 -5.59 -5.09 -11.16
CA VAL A 406 -5.40 -4.18 -12.30
C VAL A 406 -6.11 -4.78 -13.49
N TYR A 407 -7.21 -4.16 -13.90
CA TYR A 407 -8.06 -4.71 -14.94
C TYR A 407 -8.67 -3.59 -15.79
N LEU A 408 -8.42 -3.64 -17.10
CA LEU A 408 -8.96 -2.70 -18.08
C LEU A 408 -8.90 -1.22 -17.65
N GLY A 409 -7.72 -0.80 -17.20
CA GLY A 409 -7.42 0.58 -16.83
C GLY A 409 -7.81 0.96 -15.41
N GLU A 410 -8.53 0.10 -14.69
CA GLU A 410 -8.75 0.24 -13.25
C GLU A 410 -7.57 -0.38 -12.48
N ASP A 411 -7.08 0.33 -11.46
CA ASP A 411 -6.06 -0.17 -10.52
C ASP A 411 -6.53 0.10 -9.09
N ILE A 412 -7.11 -0.91 -8.44
CA ILE A 412 -7.76 -0.77 -7.13
C ILE A 412 -7.28 -1.83 -6.13
N PRO A 413 -7.05 -1.43 -4.87
CA PRO A 413 -6.82 -2.39 -3.80
C PRO A 413 -8.15 -3.04 -3.35
N GLY A 414 -8.03 -4.11 -2.57
CA GLY A 414 -9.17 -4.70 -1.88
C GLY A 414 -8.72 -5.44 -0.63
N SER A 415 -9.55 -5.43 0.40
CA SER A 415 -9.34 -6.21 1.61
C SER A 415 -10.65 -6.75 2.15
N GLN A 416 -10.57 -7.82 2.94
CA GLN A 416 -11.68 -8.34 3.71
C GLN A 416 -11.15 -8.73 5.09
N THR A 417 -11.93 -8.43 6.12
CA THR A 417 -11.68 -8.90 7.49
C THR A 417 -12.89 -9.66 7.98
N ILE A 418 -12.69 -10.84 8.56
CA ILE A 418 -13.69 -11.59 9.30
C ILE A 418 -13.24 -11.72 10.76
N GLU A 419 -14.22 -11.93 11.64
CA GLU A 419 -13.98 -12.20 13.06
C GLU A 419 -14.13 -13.69 13.33
N ILE A 420 -13.25 -14.23 14.16
CA ILE A 420 -13.40 -15.55 14.77
C ILE A 420 -13.28 -15.41 16.29
N LEU A 421 -13.88 -16.34 17.03
CA LEU A 421 -13.79 -16.38 18.49
C LEU A 421 -12.84 -17.50 18.91
N VAL A 422 -11.91 -17.19 19.80
CA VAL A 422 -10.94 -18.16 20.33
C VAL A 422 -11.11 -18.25 21.84
N GLY A 423 -11.30 -19.46 22.38
CA GLY A 423 -11.36 -19.76 23.81
C GLY A 423 -12.51 -19.11 24.59
N THR A 424 -13.47 -18.48 23.90
CA THR A 424 -14.62 -17.80 24.49
C THR A 424 -15.74 -17.65 23.45
N THR A 425 -16.98 -17.54 23.91
CA THR A 425 -18.14 -17.14 23.09
C THR A 425 -18.42 -15.65 23.13
N GLN A 426 -17.73 -14.91 24.01
CA GLN A 426 -17.89 -13.47 24.16
C GLN A 426 -17.05 -12.72 23.13
N ARG A 427 -17.69 -11.82 22.39
CA ARG A 427 -16.99 -10.89 21.51
C ARG A 427 -16.26 -9.83 22.34
N GLY A 428 -14.97 -9.67 22.09
CA GLY A 428 -14.18 -8.54 22.57
C GLY A 428 -14.15 -7.40 21.54
N GLU A 429 -14.26 -6.17 22.01
CA GLU A 429 -14.21 -4.96 21.17
C GLU A 429 -12.77 -4.48 20.95
N PRO A 430 -12.40 -4.05 19.73
CA PRO A 430 -11.07 -3.53 19.46
C PRO A 430 -10.70 -2.32 20.32
N ARG A 431 -9.57 -2.39 21.05
CA ARG A 431 -9.03 -1.25 21.79
C ARG A 431 -7.96 -0.52 20.99
N LEU A 432 -8.39 0.41 20.13
CA LEU A 432 -7.45 1.19 19.32
C LEU A 432 -6.65 2.20 20.16
N THR A 433 -5.34 2.26 19.91
CA THR A 433 -4.41 3.24 20.50
C THR A 433 -4.38 4.57 19.73
N VAL A 434 -4.86 4.55 18.48
CA VAL A 434 -4.96 5.70 17.59
C VAL A 434 -6.42 5.91 17.23
N THR A 435 -6.88 7.14 17.34
CA THR A 435 -8.24 7.59 17.03
C THR A 435 -8.16 8.80 16.09
N ASN A 436 -9.28 9.42 15.73
CA ASN A 436 -9.31 10.71 15.02
C ASN A 436 -8.82 10.72 13.56
N CYS A 437 -8.49 9.57 12.95
CA CYS A 437 -8.06 9.50 11.55
C CYS A 437 -9.09 10.13 10.59
N ALA A 438 -10.38 9.89 10.84
CA ALA A 438 -11.49 10.39 10.04
C ALA A 438 -11.60 11.93 10.00
N ASN A 439 -10.94 12.65 10.91
CA ASN A 439 -10.92 14.11 10.90
C ASN A 439 -10.22 14.67 9.65
N CYS A 440 -9.24 13.92 9.13
CA CYS A 440 -8.47 14.30 7.94
C CYS A 440 -8.68 13.34 6.76
N HIS A 441 -9.03 12.08 7.04
CA HIS A 441 -9.21 11.01 6.05
C HIS A 441 -10.65 10.91 5.56
N LYS A 442 -11.05 11.87 4.72
CA LYS A 442 -12.37 11.99 4.07
C LYS A 442 -12.25 12.46 2.63
N ASP A 443 -13.34 12.40 1.87
CA ASP A 443 -13.46 12.90 0.50
C ASP A 443 -12.42 12.27 -0.44
N GLY A 444 -12.34 10.93 -0.48
CA GLY A 444 -11.31 10.16 -1.19
C GLY A 444 -10.07 9.84 -0.35
N GLY A 445 -10.04 10.34 0.88
CA GLY A 445 -9.01 10.07 1.90
C GLY A 445 -9.32 8.92 2.84
N GLU A 446 -10.48 8.29 2.74
CA GLU A 446 -10.94 7.26 3.67
C GLU A 446 -10.02 6.05 3.63
N LEU A 447 -9.71 5.47 4.80
CA LEU A 447 -8.82 4.30 4.89
C LEU A 447 -9.35 3.08 4.11
N ALA A 448 -10.67 2.97 3.97
CA ALA A 448 -11.32 1.96 3.13
C ALA A 448 -11.05 2.13 1.62
N THR A 449 -10.58 3.31 1.21
CA THR A 449 -10.19 3.65 -0.17
C THR A 449 -8.67 3.67 -0.32
N LEU A 450 -7.94 4.15 0.69
CA LEU A 450 -6.50 4.30 0.65
C LEU A 450 -5.75 2.96 0.73
N LEU A 451 -4.54 2.95 0.15
CA LEU A 451 -3.53 1.90 0.29
C LEU A 451 -4.02 0.49 -0.09
N HIS A 452 -4.49 -0.27 0.89
CA HIS A 452 -4.94 -1.66 0.77
C HIS A 452 -6.47 -1.78 0.80
N GLY A 453 -7.19 -0.66 0.81
CA GLY A 453 -8.65 -0.65 0.85
C GLY A 453 -9.18 -1.27 2.13
N ASN A 454 -8.58 -0.92 3.28
CA ASN A 454 -8.89 -1.50 4.58
C ASN A 454 -9.24 -0.39 5.58
N GLY A 455 -10.54 -0.25 5.87
CA GLY A 455 -11.04 0.68 6.88
C GLY A 455 -10.85 0.22 8.32
N ASN A 456 -10.49 -1.05 8.55
CA ASN A 456 -10.33 -1.62 9.87
C ASN A 456 -8.89 -1.42 10.39
N LEU A 457 -8.68 -0.35 11.18
CA LEU A 457 -7.40 -0.04 11.81
C LEU A 457 -6.86 -1.16 12.71
N ALA A 458 -7.74 -1.97 13.31
CA ALA A 458 -7.34 -3.08 14.16
C ALA A 458 -6.66 -4.22 13.37
N ALA A 459 -6.85 -4.27 12.05
CA ALA A 459 -6.31 -5.30 11.18
C ALA A 459 -4.95 -4.94 10.55
N CYS A 460 -4.34 -3.80 10.87
CA CYS A 460 -3.11 -3.39 10.20
C CYS A 460 -1.84 -4.08 10.73
N ASN A 461 -1.79 -4.38 12.03
CA ASN A 461 -0.51 -4.57 12.73
C ASN A 461 0.25 -5.85 12.36
N ALA A 462 -0.40 -6.95 11.97
CA ALA A 462 0.35 -8.17 11.66
C ALA A 462 1.06 -8.07 10.29
N CYS A 463 0.37 -7.56 9.27
CA CYS A 463 0.98 -7.24 7.97
C CYS A 463 2.07 -6.17 8.08
N HIS A 464 1.93 -5.26 9.05
CA HIS A 464 2.83 -4.16 9.33
C HIS A 464 3.60 -4.39 10.64
N SER A 465 4.10 -5.62 10.81
CA SER A 465 5.01 -6.00 11.90
C SER A 465 6.45 -5.58 11.57
N PRO A 466 7.34 -5.42 12.58
CA PRO A 466 8.76 -5.16 12.34
C PRO A 466 9.42 -6.28 11.53
N LEU A 467 10.10 -5.91 10.44
CA LEU A 467 10.90 -6.81 9.60
C LEU A 467 12.35 -6.30 9.59
N SER A 468 13.32 -7.19 9.82
CA SER A 468 14.76 -6.83 9.86
C SER A 468 15.30 -6.33 8.51
N PHE A 469 14.65 -6.68 7.41
CA PHE A 469 15.04 -6.36 6.03
C PHE A 469 14.15 -5.31 5.37
N GLU A 470 13.04 -4.94 6.01
CA GLU A 470 12.14 -3.86 5.59
C GLU A 470 11.87 -2.97 6.81
N PRO A 471 12.84 -2.12 7.18
CA PRO A 471 12.81 -1.39 8.45
C PRO A 471 11.60 -0.44 8.54
N ASP A 472 11.09 0.01 7.40
CA ASP A 472 9.89 0.83 7.35
C ASP A 472 8.60 0.00 7.46
N ASN A 473 8.60 -1.33 7.69
CA ASN A 473 7.35 -2.11 7.63
C ASN A 473 6.36 -1.82 8.77
N GLU A 474 6.88 -1.49 9.96
CA GLU A 474 6.08 -1.27 11.16
C GLU A 474 5.03 -0.15 10.95
N ALA A 475 3.77 -0.43 11.28
CA ALA A 475 2.64 0.47 10.99
C ALA A 475 2.87 1.88 11.56
N TYR A 476 3.31 1.96 12.82
CA TYR A 476 3.47 3.21 13.54
C TYR A 476 4.65 4.03 12.99
N VAL A 477 5.76 3.37 12.63
CA VAL A 477 6.88 3.98 11.91
C VAL A 477 6.41 4.58 10.60
N ARG A 478 5.65 3.83 9.78
CA ARG A 478 5.11 4.32 8.49
C ARG A 478 4.21 5.52 8.67
N ILE A 479 3.27 5.46 9.61
CA ILE A 479 2.29 6.51 9.86
C ILE A 479 3.02 7.80 10.27
N HIS A 480 3.93 7.73 11.24
CA HIS A 480 4.74 8.88 11.64
C HIS A 480 5.59 9.41 10.48
N PHE A 481 6.24 8.53 9.72
CA PHE A 481 7.09 8.92 8.61
C PHE A 481 6.33 9.68 7.51
N ILE A 482 5.16 9.16 7.11
CA ILE A 482 4.32 9.78 6.08
C ILE A 482 3.84 11.17 6.54
N HIS A 483 3.33 11.29 7.78
CA HIS A 483 2.78 12.56 8.26
C HIS A 483 3.86 13.60 8.56
N SER A 484 5.02 13.20 9.10
CA SER A 484 6.12 14.13 9.39
C SER A 484 6.79 14.73 8.15
N ARG A 485 6.71 14.04 7.01
CA ARG A 485 7.25 14.54 5.72
C ARG A 485 6.18 15.10 4.80
N SER A 486 4.92 15.04 5.21
CA SER A 486 3.80 15.63 4.48
C SER A 486 3.62 17.09 4.86
N GLU A 487 3.78 17.98 3.89
CA GLU A 487 3.43 19.39 4.05
C GLU A 487 1.91 19.64 4.15
N ARG A 488 1.09 18.59 3.95
CA ARG A 488 -0.38 18.62 4.06
C ARG A 488 -0.90 18.16 5.41
N PHE A 489 -0.03 17.70 6.31
CA PHE A 489 -0.43 17.45 7.69
C PHE A 489 -0.56 18.80 8.41
N SER A 490 -1.79 19.16 8.80
CA SER A 490 -2.12 20.50 9.30
C SER A 490 -1.91 20.68 10.79
N ALA A 491 -1.84 19.60 11.57
CA ALA A 491 -1.56 19.67 13.00
C ALA A 491 -0.05 19.81 13.26
N PRO A 492 0.36 20.50 14.34
CA PRO A 492 1.75 20.46 14.81
C PRO A 492 2.22 19.02 15.03
N LEU A 493 3.40 18.66 14.52
CA LEU A 493 3.93 17.29 14.59
C LEU A 493 4.16 16.79 16.02
N ASN A 494 4.33 17.70 16.98
CA ASN A 494 4.45 17.37 18.39
C ASN A 494 3.09 17.21 19.10
N GLN A 495 1.97 17.56 18.47
CA GLN A 495 0.63 17.41 19.05
C GLN A 495 0.11 15.97 18.84
N CYS A 496 0.62 15.04 19.64
CA CYS A 496 0.25 13.62 19.59
C CYS A 496 -1.25 13.38 19.68
N SER A 497 -2.01 14.18 20.45
CA SER A 497 -3.48 14.09 20.58
C SER A 497 -4.26 14.26 19.27
N ALA A 498 -3.62 14.75 18.19
CA ALA A 498 -4.21 14.75 16.86
C ALA A 498 -4.53 13.33 16.36
N CYS A 499 -3.80 12.31 16.82
CA CYS A 499 -3.97 10.92 16.40
C CYS A 499 -4.07 9.96 17.59
N HIS A 500 -3.28 10.17 18.65
CA HIS A 500 -3.24 9.28 19.80
C HIS A 500 -4.44 9.47 20.73
N ARG A 501 -4.97 8.35 21.21
CA ARG A 501 -6.16 8.34 22.08
C ARG A 501 -5.92 8.99 23.44
N ASP A 502 -4.79 8.63 24.06
CA ASP A 502 -4.46 9.01 25.44
C ASP A 502 -2.95 8.92 25.72
N GLY A 503 -2.51 9.39 26.89
CA GLY A 503 -1.10 9.34 27.30
C GLY A 503 -0.53 7.92 27.35
N ALA A 504 -1.34 6.89 27.62
CA ALA A 504 -0.87 5.49 27.62
C ALA A 504 -0.52 5.02 26.20
N SER A 505 -1.25 5.50 25.19
CA SER A 505 -1.02 5.16 23.78
C SER A 505 0.31 5.65 23.20
N ILE A 506 1.01 6.57 23.88
CA ILE A 506 2.33 7.09 23.47
C ILE A 506 3.50 6.55 24.31
N GLN A 507 3.25 5.73 25.34
CA GLN A 507 4.31 5.24 26.24
C GLN A 507 5.20 4.15 25.63
N ARG A 508 4.79 3.59 24.48
CA ARG A 508 5.49 2.47 23.84
C ARG A 508 6.61 2.93 22.91
N THR A 509 7.47 3.84 23.37
CA THR A 509 8.57 4.40 22.54
C THR A 509 9.66 3.39 22.20
N SER A 510 10.08 3.43 20.94
CA SER A 510 11.24 2.74 20.38
C SER A 510 12.08 3.74 19.59
N LYS A 511 13.36 3.43 19.37
CA LYS A 511 14.24 4.25 18.52
C LYS A 511 13.63 4.43 17.12
N ALA A 512 12.98 3.39 16.59
CA ALA A 512 12.26 3.43 15.32
C ALA A 512 11.10 4.44 15.32
N ALA A 513 10.20 4.37 16.31
CA ALA A 513 9.05 5.26 16.41
C ALA A 513 9.43 6.73 16.66
N CYS A 514 10.56 6.99 17.32
CA CYS A 514 11.07 8.35 17.52
C CYS A 514 11.72 8.90 16.24
N LEU A 515 12.59 8.12 15.60
CA LEU A 515 13.36 8.55 14.42
C LEU A 515 12.55 8.55 13.12
N SER A 516 11.35 7.95 13.14
CA SER A 516 10.37 8.18 12.08
C SER A 516 9.92 9.64 11.99
N CYS A 517 10.11 10.46 13.04
CA CYS A 517 9.88 11.92 13.01
C CYS A 517 11.19 12.70 13.15
N HIS A 518 12.07 12.30 14.07
CA HIS A 518 13.32 12.99 14.35
C HIS A 518 14.42 12.59 13.35
N ARG A 519 15.07 13.59 12.74
CA ARG A 519 16.16 13.36 11.78
C ARG A 519 17.54 13.17 12.43
N SER A 520 17.65 13.42 13.72
CA SER A 520 18.87 13.29 14.52
C SER A 520 18.52 13.17 16.00
N TYR A 521 19.50 12.76 16.82
CA TYR A 521 19.42 12.79 18.28
C TYR A 521 20.72 13.33 18.89
N PRO A 522 20.73 13.70 20.20
CA PRO A 522 21.89 14.29 20.85
C PRO A 522 23.15 13.42 20.78
N ALA A 523 24.33 14.05 20.89
CA ALA A 523 25.62 13.34 20.87
C ALA A 523 25.73 12.21 21.91
N SER A 524 25.07 12.37 23.07
CA SER A 524 24.99 11.32 24.09
C SER A 524 24.28 10.05 23.59
N HIS A 525 23.26 10.19 22.74
CA HIS A 525 22.60 9.05 22.10
C HIS A 525 23.48 8.46 21.01
N VAL A 526 24.26 9.28 20.30
CA VAL A 526 25.25 8.78 19.32
C VAL A 526 26.29 7.91 20.00
N GLN A 527 26.81 8.35 21.14
CA GLN A 527 27.78 7.60 21.92
C GLN A 527 27.22 6.26 22.44
N LYS A 528 25.95 6.24 22.85
CA LYS A 528 25.32 5.05 23.45
C LYS A 528 24.76 4.06 22.43
N PHE A 529 24.19 4.55 21.33
CA PHE A 529 23.40 3.75 20.38
C PHE A 529 23.92 3.80 18.93
N GLY A 530 25.08 4.43 18.71
CA GLY A 530 25.66 4.64 17.38
C GLY A 530 25.04 5.81 16.62
N PRO A 531 25.47 6.11 15.39
CA PRO A 531 24.85 7.15 14.56
C PRO A 531 23.50 6.71 13.99
N VAL A 532 22.71 7.69 13.53
CA VAL A 532 21.50 7.43 12.72
C VAL A 532 21.94 6.90 11.35
N ARG A 533 21.55 5.66 10.99
CA ARG A 533 21.93 5.00 9.72
C ARG A 533 20.78 4.81 8.73
N SER A 534 19.55 4.72 9.24
CA SER A 534 18.32 4.62 8.44
C SER A 534 17.43 5.83 8.70
N ILE A 535 16.80 6.38 7.66
CA ILE A 535 15.85 7.49 7.82
C ILE A 535 14.51 7.03 8.41
N TYR A 536 14.22 5.72 8.32
CA TYR A 536 12.97 5.14 8.81
C TYR A 536 13.07 4.76 10.29
N VAL A 537 14.11 4.02 10.65
CA VAL A 537 14.24 3.45 12.00
C VAL A 537 15.50 3.89 12.75
N GLY A 538 16.38 4.63 12.10
CA GLY A 538 17.61 5.17 12.67
C GLY A 538 18.75 4.20 12.92
N GLY A 539 18.51 2.89 12.91
CA GLY A 539 19.49 1.87 13.26
C GLY A 539 19.16 0.54 12.62
N GLY A 540 19.59 -0.56 13.23
CA GLY A 540 19.26 -1.91 12.81
C GLY A 540 18.19 -2.54 13.70
N ASN A 541 18.35 -3.82 14.00
CA ASN A 541 17.42 -4.61 14.81
C ASN A 541 17.16 -3.99 16.20
N GLU A 542 18.14 -3.32 16.79
CA GLU A 542 18.02 -2.65 18.09
C GLU A 542 17.01 -1.50 18.08
N SER A 543 16.64 -1.01 16.89
CA SER A 543 15.71 0.12 16.78
C SER A 543 14.30 -0.19 17.27
N PHE A 544 13.93 -1.47 17.38
CA PHE A 544 12.63 -1.91 17.84
C PHE A 544 12.57 -2.19 19.36
N ASP A 545 13.67 -1.96 20.08
CA ASP A 545 13.74 -2.12 21.53
C ASP A 545 13.03 -1.00 22.31
N ARG A 546 12.77 -1.24 23.60
CA ARG A 546 11.94 -0.37 24.46
C ARG A 546 12.77 0.75 25.11
N CYS A 547 12.50 2.00 24.75
CA CYS A 547 13.12 3.17 25.39
C CYS A 547 12.23 3.77 26.51
N GLY A 548 10.91 3.57 26.40
CA GLY A 548 9.92 4.20 27.28
C GLY A 548 9.86 3.68 28.71
N GLU A 549 10.40 2.49 28.96
CA GLU A 549 10.39 1.87 30.29
C GLU A 549 11.52 2.36 31.20
N SER A 550 12.54 3.02 30.65
CA SER A 550 13.75 3.40 31.39
C SER A 550 14.10 4.89 31.31
N CYS A 551 13.96 5.53 30.15
CA CYS A 551 14.44 6.90 29.95
C CYS A 551 13.39 7.89 29.41
N HIS A 552 12.36 7.41 28.71
CA HIS A 552 11.41 8.28 27.99
C HIS A 552 9.94 8.03 28.39
N THR A 553 9.61 8.34 29.65
CA THR A 553 8.26 8.17 30.23
C THR A 553 7.33 9.38 30.02
N THR A 554 7.84 10.50 29.50
CA THR A 554 7.06 11.73 29.26
C THR A 554 7.43 12.37 27.93
N HIS A 555 6.45 13.00 27.27
CA HIS A 555 6.60 13.64 25.96
C HIS A 555 6.13 15.10 26.03
N LYS A 556 7.05 16.03 26.28
CA LYS A 556 6.68 17.44 26.44
C LYS A 556 6.04 18.00 25.17
N GLY A 557 4.84 18.58 25.30
CA GLY A 557 4.11 19.19 24.20
C GLY A 557 3.25 18.21 23.39
N SER A 558 3.15 16.95 23.81
CA SER A 558 2.26 15.91 23.24
C SER A 558 0.78 16.30 23.22
N GLY A 559 0.36 17.14 24.18
CA GLY A 559 -1.04 17.35 24.50
C GLY A 559 -1.70 16.15 25.18
N LEU A 560 -0.90 15.21 25.73
CA LEU A 560 -1.30 13.96 26.37
C LEU A 560 -0.42 13.62 27.58
#